data_AF-A0A946ADU1-F1
#
_entry.id   AF-A0A946ADU1-F1
#
_cell.length_a   1.000
_cell.length_b   1.000
_cell.length_c   1.000
_cell.angle_alpha   90.00
_cell.angle_beta   90.00
_cell.angle_gamma   90.00
#
_symmetry.space_group_name_H-M   'P 1'
#
loop_
_entity.id
_entity.type
_entity.pdbx_description
1 polymer ?
#
loop_
_entity_poly.entity_id
_entity_poly.type
_entity_poly.pdbx_seq_one_letter_code
_entity_poly.pdbx_strand_id
1 'polypeptide(L)'
;MMKGSVAVKVGDVVETGQYLGLIGLSGNTAFPHLHFAVSRDGIRLDPYTGLAEGFVCGAARTILWSDDAALEMFYVPGAALQAGFADVAALIRTAREGGYDDVVLETESPNLVFWAEFFGLEQGDRLKLSIHGPDGSELVSHVEAVERDRALQFQFAGRKRPDNGWPSGVYRGEAQLVRIVDDVEYVVDTISETIEIY
;
A
#
# COMPACT_ATOMS: atom_id res chain seq x y z
N MET A 1 7.12 15.34 -4.24
CA MET A 1 5.92 15.71 -5.01
C MET A 1 6.14 15.33 -6.46
N MET A 2 5.11 14.91 -7.18
CA MET A 2 5.22 14.61 -8.61
C MET A 2 5.67 15.85 -9.39
N LYS A 3 6.58 15.65 -10.36
CA LYS A 3 7.09 16.76 -11.17
C LYS A 3 5.94 17.42 -11.93
N GLY A 4 5.77 18.73 -11.76
CA GLY A 4 4.72 19.50 -12.42
C GLY A 4 3.34 19.44 -11.76
N SER A 5 3.17 18.73 -10.64
CA SER A 5 1.87 18.62 -9.97
C SER A 5 1.60 19.72 -8.94
N VAL A 6 2.61 20.53 -8.58
CA VAL A 6 2.47 21.53 -7.51
C VAL A 6 1.49 22.62 -7.96
N ALA A 7 0.41 22.79 -7.22
CA ALA A 7 -0.73 23.65 -7.59
C ALA A 7 -0.68 25.06 -6.98
N VAL A 8 0.33 25.35 -6.16
CA VAL A 8 0.51 26.61 -5.43
C VAL A 8 1.90 27.19 -5.67
N LYS A 9 2.08 28.47 -5.37
CA LYS A 9 3.37 29.18 -5.44
C LYS A 9 3.65 29.96 -4.16
N VAL A 10 4.90 30.40 -4.03
CA VAL A 10 5.33 31.22 -2.90
C VAL A 10 4.49 32.50 -2.82
N GLY A 11 3.95 32.77 -1.64
CA GLY A 11 3.10 33.94 -1.36
C GLY A 11 1.60 33.65 -1.44
N ASP A 12 1.18 32.49 -1.92
CA ASP A 12 -0.23 32.09 -1.88
C ASP A 12 -0.67 31.83 -0.43
N VAL A 13 -1.87 32.29 -0.09
CA VAL A 13 -2.57 31.87 1.14
C VAL A 13 -3.32 30.58 0.81
N VAL A 14 -3.18 29.57 1.65
CA VAL A 14 -3.84 28.26 1.47
C VAL A 14 -4.81 27.98 2.60
N GLU A 15 -5.88 27.26 2.29
CA GLU A 15 -6.92 26.85 3.24
C GLU A 15 -6.79 25.36 3.59
N THR A 16 -7.32 24.96 4.75
CA THR A 16 -7.35 23.55 5.16
C THR A 16 -8.12 22.72 4.13
N GLY A 17 -7.54 21.60 3.70
CA GLY A 17 -8.13 20.71 2.69
C GLY A 17 -7.89 21.13 1.24
N GLN A 18 -7.25 22.28 1.00
CA GLN A 18 -6.89 22.71 -0.34
C GLN A 18 -5.89 21.74 -0.99
N TYR A 19 -6.14 21.37 -2.24
CA TYR A 19 -5.21 20.58 -3.04
C TYR A 19 -3.90 21.35 -3.29
N LEU A 20 -2.77 20.75 -2.92
CA LEU A 20 -1.42 21.35 -3.09
C LEU A 20 -0.59 20.67 -4.18
N GLY A 21 -0.93 19.43 -4.54
CA GLY A 21 -0.26 18.64 -5.56
C GLY A 21 -0.34 17.14 -5.30
N LEU A 22 0.36 16.36 -6.12
CA LEU A 22 0.41 14.90 -6.02
C LEU A 22 1.69 14.41 -5.33
N ILE A 23 1.56 13.30 -4.61
CA ILE A 23 2.70 12.51 -4.13
C ILE A 23 3.50 12.05 -5.35
N GLY A 24 4.81 11.95 -5.22
CA GLY A 24 5.66 11.44 -6.30
C GLY A 24 7.00 10.95 -5.79
N LEU A 25 7.83 10.50 -6.73
CA LEU A 25 9.14 9.88 -6.46
C LEU A 25 10.33 10.83 -6.72
N SER A 26 10.15 12.12 -6.48
CA SER A 26 11.19 13.15 -6.69
C SER A 26 12.17 13.22 -5.52
N GLY A 27 13.46 13.45 -5.79
CA GLY A 27 14.48 13.71 -4.75
C GLY A 27 15.16 12.44 -4.23
N ASN A 28 15.66 12.47 -2.99
CA ASN A 28 16.29 11.30 -2.35
C ASN A 28 15.21 10.40 -1.72
N THR A 29 14.56 9.58 -2.54
CA THR A 29 13.44 8.72 -2.13
C THR A 29 13.56 7.32 -2.73
N ALA A 30 13.04 6.31 -2.03
CA ALA A 30 13.08 4.90 -2.42
C ALA A 30 11.71 4.32 -2.83
N PHE A 31 10.62 5.00 -2.49
CA PHE A 31 9.24 4.65 -2.83
C PHE A 31 8.34 5.90 -2.71
N PRO A 32 7.18 5.94 -3.40
CA PRO A 32 6.27 7.09 -3.32
C PRO A 32 5.77 7.29 -1.88
N HIS A 33 6.09 8.43 -1.28
CA HIS A 33 5.61 8.82 0.05
C HIS A 33 5.58 10.34 0.21
N LEU A 34 4.86 10.81 1.22
CA LEU A 34 4.85 12.22 1.62
C LEU A 34 5.81 12.42 2.80
N HIS A 35 6.85 13.24 2.59
CA HIS A 35 7.61 13.78 3.71
C HIS A 35 6.84 14.98 4.27
N PHE A 36 6.36 14.88 5.51
CA PHE A 36 5.58 15.93 6.17
C PHE A 36 6.31 16.50 7.38
N ALA A 37 6.31 17.83 7.48
CA ALA A 37 6.96 18.55 8.56
C ALA A 37 6.13 19.69 9.13
N VAL A 38 6.02 19.70 10.46
CA VAL A 38 5.49 20.80 11.27
C VAL A 38 6.65 21.49 11.98
N SER A 39 6.69 22.82 11.87
CA SER A 39 7.63 23.66 12.58
C SER A 39 6.96 24.97 12.99
N ARG A 40 7.38 25.51 14.13
CA ARG A 40 7.00 26.86 14.59
C ARG A 40 8.27 27.64 14.90
N ASP A 41 8.40 28.83 14.30
CA ASP A 41 9.56 29.71 14.47
C ASP A 41 10.91 29.03 14.22
N GLY A 42 10.96 28.15 13.21
CA GLY A 42 12.16 27.38 12.83
C GLY A 42 12.43 26.15 13.70
N ILE A 43 11.63 25.91 14.75
CA ILE A 43 11.76 24.73 15.61
C ILE A 43 10.86 23.61 15.08
N ARG A 44 11.46 22.45 14.77
CA ARG A 44 10.72 21.25 14.35
C ARG A 44 9.92 20.72 15.53
N LEU A 45 8.66 20.39 15.27
CA LEU A 45 7.78 19.74 16.24
C LEU A 45 7.36 18.38 15.71
N ASP A 46 7.25 17.40 16.61
CA ASP A 46 6.60 16.12 16.34
C ASP A 46 5.08 16.30 16.42
N PRO A 47 4.33 16.09 15.33
CA PRO A 47 2.89 16.29 15.30
C PRO A 47 2.11 15.31 16.18
N TYR A 48 2.70 14.19 16.59
CA TYR A 48 2.06 13.20 17.47
C TYR A 48 2.31 13.43 18.95
N THR A 49 3.17 14.39 19.31
CA THR A 49 3.47 14.71 20.72
C THR A 49 3.36 16.18 21.04
N GLY A 50 3.48 17.05 20.03
CA GLY A 50 3.53 18.50 20.18
C GLY A 50 4.87 19.02 20.71
N LEU A 51 5.86 18.14 20.89
CA LEU A 51 7.16 18.45 21.47
C LEU A 51 8.23 18.60 20.38
N ALA A 52 9.29 19.36 20.71
CA ALA A 52 10.45 19.46 19.83
C ALA A 52 11.36 18.21 19.91
N GLU A 53 11.53 17.66 21.12
CA GLU A 53 12.32 16.45 21.39
C GLU A 53 11.79 15.72 22.64
N GLY A 54 12.16 14.45 22.82
CA GLY A 54 12.17 13.82 24.14
C GLY A 54 10.86 13.23 24.65
N PHE A 55 9.99 12.71 23.77
CA PHE A 55 8.81 11.97 24.25
C PHE A 55 9.20 10.65 24.92
N VAL A 56 8.62 10.41 26.10
CA VAL A 56 8.74 9.14 26.83
C VAL A 56 7.44 8.36 26.67
N CYS A 57 7.54 7.09 26.29
CA CYS A 57 6.37 6.21 26.16
C CYS A 57 5.51 6.25 27.45
N GLY A 58 4.21 6.49 27.29
CA GLY A 58 3.26 6.57 28.40
C GLY A 58 3.10 7.97 29.02
N ALA A 59 3.92 8.95 28.62
CA ALA A 59 3.72 10.34 29.05
C ALA A 59 2.48 10.96 28.40
N ALA A 60 1.86 11.91 29.10
CA ALA A 60 0.80 12.73 28.53
C ALA A 60 1.34 13.52 27.32
N ARG A 61 0.51 13.63 26.27
CA ARG A 61 0.86 14.30 25.03
C ARG A 61 -0.25 15.22 24.57
N THR A 62 0.12 16.26 23.84
CA THR A 62 -0.82 17.14 23.13
C THR A 62 -0.50 17.06 21.65
N ILE A 63 -1.24 16.22 20.93
CA ILE A 63 -1.06 16.04 19.49
C ILE A 63 -1.42 17.34 18.76
N LEU A 64 -0.80 17.56 17.59
CA LEU A 64 -1.03 18.75 16.75
C LEU A 64 -2.10 18.52 15.67
N TRP A 65 -2.57 17.29 15.53
CA TRP A 65 -3.66 16.93 14.63
C TRP A 65 -5.01 17.34 15.21
N SER A 66 -5.95 17.74 14.35
CA SER A 66 -7.37 17.83 14.75
C SER A 66 -7.90 16.44 15.09
N ASP A 67 -9.00 16.36 15.86
CA ASP A 67 -9.62 15.09 16.22
C ASP A 67 -9.99 14.26 14.98
N ASP A 68 -10.59 14.89 13.96
CA ASP A 68 -10.91 14.25 12.68
C ASP A 68 -9.67 13.69 11.99
N ALA A 69 -8.59 14.49 11.90
CA ALA A 69 -7.36 14.07 11.26
C ALA A 69 -6.67 12.93 12.03
N ALA A 70 -6.73 12.96 13.37
CA ALA A 70 -6.16 11.91 14.21
C ALA A 70 -6.93 10.58 14.09
N LEU A 71 -8.25 10.64 13.87
CA LEU A 71 -9.07 9.46 13.59
C LEU A 71 -8.74 8.85 12.21
N GLU A 72 -8.62 9.69 11.19
CA GLU A 72 -8.26 9.25 9.82
C GLU A 72 -6.82 8.72 9.74
N MET A 73 -5.90 9.28 10.52
CA MET A 73 -4.49 8.87 10.55
C MET A 73 -4.15 8.00 11.75
N PHE A 74 -5.06 7.11 12.14
CA PHE A 74 -4.77 6.14 13.19
C PHE A 74 -3.54 5.32 12.83
N TYR A 75 -2.69 5.05 13.82
CA TYR A 75 -1.45 4.32 13.58
C TYR A 75 -1.73 2.86 13.20
N VAL A 76 -1.24 2.45 12.03
CA VAL A 76 -1.28 1.08 11.55
C VAL A 76 0.14 0.49 11.63
N PRO A 77 0.39 -0.50 12.52
CA PRO A 77 1.74 -1.04 12.73
C PRO A 77 2.28 -1.87 11.56
N GLY A 78 1.39 -2.40 10.71
CA GLY A 78 1.72 -3.11 9.48
C GLY A 78 0.45 -3.34 8.67
N ALA A 79 0.57 -3.35 7.34
CA ALA A 79 -0.55 -3.48 6.41
C ALA A 79 -0.05 -3.74 4.98
N ALA A 80 -0.99 -3.94 4.04
CA ALA A 80 -0.70 -3.88 2.62
C ALA A 80 -0.69 -2.41 2.16
N LEU A 81 0.40 -1.97 1.53
CA LEU A 81 0.57 -0.60 1.05
C LEU A 81 -0.14 -0.36 -0.29
N GLN A 82 -0.04 -1.33 -1.18
CA GLN A 82 -0.55 -1.27 -2.54
C GLN A 82 -0.65 -2.67 -3.12
N ALA A 83 -1.54 -2.84 -4.09
CA ALA A 83 -1.70 -4.06 -4.84
C ALA A 83 -2.14 -3.75 -6.27
N GLY A 84 -2.04 -4.73 -7.15
CA GLY A 84 -2.47 -4.59 -8.52
C GLY A 84 -2.29 -5.88 -9.33
N PHE A 85 -2.64 -5.79 -10.61
CA PHE A 85 -2.51 -6.90 -11.56
C PHE A 85 -1.31 -6.70 -12.50
N ALA A 86 -0.85 -7.81 -13.07
CA ALA A 86 0.14 -7.82 -14.15
C ALA A 86 -0.09 -9.03 -15.06
N ASP A 87 0.37 -8.94 -16.30
CA ASP A 87 0.40 -10.04 -17.28
C ASP A 87 1.74 -10.80 -17.28
N VAL A 88 2.66 -10.41 -16.39
CA VAL A 88 3.99 -10.96 -16.20
C VAL A 88 4.32 -11.10 -14.71
N ALA A 89 5.38 -11.84 -14.40
CA ALA A 89 5.92 -11.88 -13.03
C ALA A 89 6.25 -10.44 -12.57
N ALA A 90 5.53 -9.97 -11.56
CA ALA A 90 5.57 -8.58 -11.16
C ALA A 90 6.90 -8.22 -10.48
N LEU A 91 7.43 -7.04 -10.79
CA LEU A 91 8.66 -6.50 -10.21
C LEU A 91 8.32 -5.29 -9.33
N ILE A 92 8.87 -5.29 -8.11
CA ILE A 92 8.63 -4.23 -7.12
C ILE A 92 8.89 -2.81 -7.66
N ARG A 93 9.95 -2.64 -8.45
CA ARG A 93 10.30 -1.33 -9.02
C ARG A 93 9.23 -0.86 -10.00
N THR A 94 8.78 -1.74 -10.89
CA THR A 94 7.73 -1.44 -11.87
C THR A 94 6.42 -1.08 -11.17
N ALA A 95 6.04 -1.84 -10.15
CA ALA A 95 4.85 -1.55 -9.33
C ALA A 95 4.91 -0.15 -8.69
N ARG A 96 6.00 0.16 -7.97
CA ARG A 96 6.21 1.47 -7.32
C ARG A 96 6.29 2.65 -8.29
N GLU A 97 6.63 2.41 -9.55
CA GLU A 97 6.69 3.42 -10.60
C GLU A 97 5.37 3.58 -11.38
N GLY A 98 4.31 2.83 -11.01
CA GLY A 98 3.00 2.85 -11.68
C GLY A 98 2.98 2.09 -13.00
N GLY A 99 4.00 1.26 -13.27
CA GLY A 99 4.14 0.54 -14.54
C GLY A 99 3.10 -0.56 -14.77
N TYR A 100 2.19 -0.79 -13.82
CA TYR A 100 1.10 -1.74 -13.92
C TYR A 100 -0.30 -1.07 -13.92
N ASP A 101 -0.38 0.25 -13.81
CA ASP A 101 -1.66 0.97 -13.66
C ASP A 101 -2.53 0.88 -14.93
N ASP A 102 -1.90 0.77 -16.10
CA ASP A 102 -2.55 0.67 -17.40
C ASP A 102 -2.54 -0.76 -17.97
N VAL A 103 -2.35 -1.78 -17.12
CA VAL A 103 -2.38 -3.18 -17.57
C VAL A 103 -3.76 -3.53 -18.11
N VAL A 104 -3.79 -4.02 -19.35
CA VAL A 104 -4.97 -4.60 -19.98
C VAL A 104 -4.78 -6.09 -20.07
N LEU A 105 -5.76 -6.85 -19.57
CA LEU A 105 -5.80 -8.30 -19.70
C LEU A 105 -6.92 -8.70 -20.67
N GLU A 106 -6.57 -9.57 -21.61
CA GLU A 106 -7.48 -10.13 -22.59
C GLU A 106 -7.60 -11.65 -22.35
N THR A 107 -8.62 -12.27 -22.94
CA THR A 107 -8.79 -13.74 -22.92
C THR A 107 -7.51 -14.51 -23.30
N GLU A 108 -6.69 -13.93 -24.17
CA GLU A 108 -5.44 -14.48 -24.65
C GLU A 108 -4.19 -14.05 -23.85
N SER A 109 -4.30 -13.23 -22.81
CA SER A 109 -3.15 -12.79 -22.01
C SER A 109 -2.40 -14.00 -21.41
N PRO A 110 -1.06 -14.06 -21.50
CA PRO A 110 -0.30 -15.27 -21.19
C PRO A 110 -0.32 -15.63 -19.69
N ASN A 111 -0.47 -14.64 -18.82
CA ASN A 111 -0.54 -14.83 -17.37
C ASN A 111 -1.58 -13.90 -16.76
N LEU A 112 -2.11 -14.34 -15.61
CA LEU A 112 -2.86 -13.52 -14.68
C LEU A 112 -2.09 -13.51 -13.36
N VAL A 113 -1.52 -12.36 -13.00
CA VAL A 113 -0.69 -12.18 -11.81
C VAL A 113 -1.31 -11.09 -10.94
N PHE A 114 -1.40 -11.35 -9.65
CA PHE A 114 -1.77 -10.38 -8.63
C PHE A 114 -0.58 -10.18 -7.70
N TRP A 115 -0.22 -8.92 -7.47
CA TRP A 115 0.91 -8.53 -6.64
C TRP A 115 0.48 -7.60 -5.52
N ALA A 116 1.22 -7.62 -4.41
CA ALA A 116 1.03 -6.71 -3.30
C ALA A 116 2.36 -6.38 -2.62
N GLU A 117 2.44 -5.16 -2.09
CA GLU A 117 3.53 -4.71 -1.24
C GLU A 117 3.02 -4.49 0.18
N PHE A 118 3.76 -4.96 1.18
CA PHE A 118 3.40 -4.90 2.59
C PHE A 118 4.47 -4.19 3.41
N PHE A 119 4.10 -3.65 4.56
CA PHE A 119 5.02 -3.04 5.53
C PHE A 119 4.74 -3.49 6.97
N GLY A 120 5.74 -3.31 7.84
CA GLY A 120 5.58 -3.57 9.28
C GLY A 120 5.41 -5.05 9.63
N LEU A 121 6.12 -5.91 8.89
CA LEU A 121 6.00 -7.36 9.00
C LEU A 121 6.86 -7.91 10.13
N GLU A 122 6.28 -8.82 10.90
CA GLU A 122 6.93 -9.55 11.98
C GLU A 122 7.24 -10.99 11.55
N GLN A 123 8.29 -11.57 12.14
CA GLN A 123 8.58 -12.99 11.96
C GLN A 123 7.35 -13.84 12.30
N GLY A 124 6.99 -14.74 11.38
CA GLY A 124 5.84 -15.64 11.54
C GLY A 124 4.52 -15.09 10.98
N ASP A 125 4.47 -13.82 10.57
CA ASP A 125 3.35 -13.30 9.77
C ASP A 125 3.17 -14.14 8.49
N ARG A 126 1.94 -14.16 7.97
CA ARG A 126 1.58 -14.84 6.72
C ARG A 126 1.03 -13.83 5.73
N LEU A 127 1.61 -13.80 4.54
CA LEU A 127 1.11 -13.04 3.40
C LEU A 127 0.27 -13.96 2.54
N LYS A 128 -1.05 -13.78 2.57
CA LYS A 128 -2.00 -14.59 1.77
C LYS A 128 -2.38 -13.81 0.52
N LEU A 129 -2.14 -14.37 -0.66
CA LEU A 129 -2.54 -13.80 -1.94
C LEU A 129 -3.49 -14.76 -2.66
N SER A 130 -4.61 -14.25 -3.15
CA SER A 130 -5.58 -15.04 -3.92
C SER A 130 -6.08 -14.30 -5.16
N ILE A 131 -6.53 -15.06 -6.15
CA ILE A 131 -7.21 -14.54 -7.34
C ILE A 131 -8.47 -15.37 -7.57
N HIS A 132 -9.60 -14.68 -7.68
CA HIS A 132 -10.90 -15.27 -7.96
C HIS A 132 -11.36 -14.89 -9.37
N GLY A 133 -11.90 -15.88 -10.10
CA GLY A 133 -12.51 -15.69 -11.41
C GLY A 133 -13.91 -15.05 -11.34
N PRO A 134 -14.49 -14.72 -12.51
CA PRO A 134 -15.80 -14.05 -12.60
C PRO A 134 -16.98 -14.89 -12.09
N ASP A 135 -16.82 -16.22 -12.01
CA ASP A 135 -17.78 -17.15 -11.42
C ASP A 135 -17.58 -17.34 -9.90
N GLY A 136 -16.61 -16.64 -9.30
CA GLY A 136 -16.23 -16.77 -7.90
C GLY A 136 -15.27 -17.93 -7.61
N SER A 137 -14.83 -18.69 -8.61
CA SER A 137 -13.87 -19.76 -8.42
C SER A 137 -12.50 -19.22 -7.99
N GLU A 138 -11.86 -19.87 -7.01
CA GLU A 138 -10.48 -19.53 -6.63
C GLU A 138 -9.52 -20.13 -7.66
N LEU A 139 -8.82 -19.26 -8.39
CA LEU A 139 -7.89 -19.64 -9.46
C LEU A 139 -6.45 -19.72 -8.97
N VAL A 140 -6.11 -18.92 -7.97
CA VAL A 140 -4.81 -18.84 -7.32
C VAL A 140 -5.02 -18.68 -5.82
N SER A 141 -4.26 -19.45 -5.05
CA SER A 141 -4.13 -19.32 -3.59
C SER A 141 -2.67 -19.51 -3.24
N HIS A 142 -2.06 -18.54 -2.58
CA HIS A 142 -0.65 -18.57 -2.19
C HIS A 142 -0.49 -17.99 -0.80
N VAL A 143 0.32 -18.66 0.02
CA VAL A 143 0.66 -18.20 1.37
C VAL A 143 2.17 -18.21 1.51
N GLU A 144 2.73 -17.05 1.84
CA GLU A 144 4.15 -16.88 2.12
C GLU A 144 4.34 -16.59 3.62
N ALA A 145 5.24 -17.33 4.26
CA ALA A 145 5.61 -17.08 5.66
C ALA A 145 6.72 -16.04 5.73
N VAL A 146 6.58 -15.06 6.61
CA VAL A 146 7.61 -14.04 6.87
C VAL A 146 8.69 -14.65 7.77
N GLU A 147 9.85 -14.97 7.20
CA GLU A 147 10.92 -15.70 7.93
C GLU A 147 11.60 -14.88 9.04
N ARG A 148 11.52 -13.55 8.95
CA ARG A 148 12.10 -12.59 9.89
C ARG A 148 11.44 -11.23 9.71
N ASP A 149 11.54 -10.36 10.72
CA ASP A 149 11.01 -9.00 10.64
C ASP A 149 11.47 -8.28 9.36
N ARG A 150 10.52 -7.64 8.68
CA ARG A 150 10.74 -6.84 7.47
C ARG A 150 10.02 -5.52 7.60
N ALA A 151 10.76 -4.44 7.34
CA ALA A 151 10.14 -3.13 7.14
C ALA A 151 9.19 -3.14 5.93
N LEU A 152 9.59 -3.82 4.85
CA LEU A 152 8.84 -3.94 3.59
C LEU A 152 9.06 -5.33 2.97
N GLN A 153 8.03 -5.88 2.32
CA GLN A 153 8.13 -7.07 1.47
C GLN A 153 7.15 -6.96 0.30
N PHE A 154 7.60 -7.37 -0.88
CA PHE A 154 6.79 -7.47 -2.07
C PHE A 154 6.55 -8.94 -2.39
N GLN A 155 5.31 -9.31 -2.69
CA GLN A 155 4.92 -10.67 -3.07
C GLN A 155 4.00 -10.61 -4.28
N PHE A 156 4.09 -11.63 -5.13
CA PHE A 156 3.10 -11.85 -6.18
C PHE A 156 2.73 -13.33 -6.27
N ALA A 157 1.52 -13.59 -6.73
CA ALA A 157 1.06 -14.92 -7.08
C ALA A 157 0.30 -14.84 -8.41
N GLY A 158 0.31 -15.92 -9.18
CA GLY A 158 -0.34 -15.90 -10.47
C GLY A 158 -0.37 -17.25 -11.14
N ARG A 159 -1.06 -17.30 -12.28
CA ARG A 159 -1.26 -18.52 -13.06
C ARG A 159 -1.09 -18.22 -14.55
N LYS A 160 -0.55 -19.19 -15.27
CA LYS A 160 -0.50 -19.16 -16.74
C LYS A 160 -1.88 -19.38 -17.33
N ARG A 161 -2.10 -18.81 -18.52
CA ARG A 161 -3.33 -18.97 -19.29
C ARG A 161 -3.72 -20.45 -19.43
N PRO A 162 -4.98 -20.83 -19.16
CA PRO A 162 -5.48 -22.15 -19.47
C PRO A 162 -5.65 -22.33 -20.99
N ASP A 163 -5.75 -23.58 -21.46
CA ASP A 163 -5.80 -23.87 -22.91
C ASP A 163 -6.96 -23.19 -23.65
N ASN A 164 -8.11 -23.01 -22.97
CA ASN A 164 -9.30 -22.37 -23.52
C ASN A 164 -9.34 -20.84 -23.35
N GLY A 165 -8.24 -20.22 -22.90
CA GLY A 165 -8.19 -18.80 -22.59
C GLY A 165 -8.85 -18.45 -21.25
N TRP A 166 -8.67 -17.21 -20.81
CA TRP A 166 -9.34 -16.69 -19.61
C TRP A 166 -10.82 -16.44 -19.90
N PRO A 167 -11.76 -16.92 -19.08
CA PRO A 167 -13.14 -16.49 -19.15
C PRO A 167 -13.27 -14.96 -19.04
N SER A 168 -13.98 -14.32 -19.98
CA SER A 168 -14.21 -12.88 -19.88
C SER A 168 -15.04 -12.54 -18.62
N GLY A 169 -14.76 -11.38 -18.03
CA GLY A 169 -15.44 -10.88 -16.84
C GLY A 169 -14.49 -10.28 -15.80
N VAL A 170 -15.04 -9.97 -14.62
CA VAL A 170 -14.30 -9.34 -13.53
C VAL A 170 -13.59 -10.38 -12.68
N TYR A 171 -12.28 -10.20 -12.51
CA TYR A 171 -11.44 -10.97 -11.61
C TYR A 171 -11.17 -10.15 -10.36
N ARG A 172 -11.06 -10.81 -9.21
CA ARG A 172 -10.75 -10.17 -7.93
C ARG A 172 -9.46 -10.73 -7.35
N GLY A 173 -8.50 -9.86 -7.10
CA GLY A 173 -7.26 -10.15 -6.38
C GLY A 173 -7.42 -9.72 -4.94
N GLU A 174 -6.95 -10.53 -4.00
CA GLU A 174 -6.94 -10.18 -2.58
C GLU A 174 -5.60 -10.53 -1.94
N ALA A 175 -5.06 -9.59 -1.17
CA ALA A 175 -3.84 -9.74 -0.40
C ALA A 175 -4.15 -9.46 1.08
N GLN A 176 -3.75 -10.39 1.95
CA GLN A 176 -3.96 -10.27 3.39
C GLN A 176 -2.62 -10.38 4.13
N LEU A 177 -2.42 -9.50 5.10
CA LEU A 177 -1.42 -9.67 6.14
C LEU A 177 -2.10 -10.33 7.33
N VAL A 178 -1.64 -11.53 7.70
CA VAL A 178 -2.14 -12.28 8.84
C VAL A 178 -1.05 -12.43 9.88
N ARG A 179 -1.35 -12.04 11.13
CA ARG A 179 -0.45 -12.16 12.28
C ARG A 179 -0.96 -13.19 13.26
N ILE A 180 -0.05 -13.95 13.85
CA ILE A 180 -0.38 -14.93 14.88
C ILE A 180 0.01 -14.36 16.24
N VAL A 181 -0.98 -14.17 17.12
CA VAL A 181 -0.76 -13.72 18.50
C VAL A 181 -1.38 -14.75 19.43
N ASP A 182 -0.59 -15.31 20.34
CA ASP A 182 -1.04 -16.36 21.28
C ASP A 182 -1.79 -17.51 20.58
N ASP A 183 -1.21 -18.01 19.47
CA ASP A 183 -1.76 -19.07 18.60
C ASP A 183 -3.08 -18.74 17.87
N VAL A 184 -3.53 -17.49 17.91
CA VAL A 184 -4.72 -17.00 17.19
C VAL A 184 -4.31 -16.21 15.96
N GLU A 185 -4.90 -16.53 14.80
CA GLU A 185 -4.72 -15.76 13.57
C GLU A 185 -5.58 -14.48 13.59
N TYR A 186 -4.93 -13.35 13.34
CA TYR A 186 -5.55 -12.04 13.16
C TYR A 186 -5.25 -11.54 11.74
N VAL A 187 -6.29 -11.20 10.98
CA VAL A 187 -6.11 -10.42 9.75
C VAL A 187 -5.78 -8.99 10.17
N VAL A 188 -4.51 -8.61 9.99
CA VAL A 188 -4.03 -7.27 10.31
C VAL A 188 -4.59 -6.27 9.31
N ASP A 189 -4.58 -6.64 8.03
CA ASP A 189 -5.09 -5.84 6.93
C ASP A 189 -5.48 -6.70 5.72
N THR A 190 -6.36 -6.16 4.88
CA THR A 190 -6.74 -6.76 3.60
C THR A 190 -6.86 -5.67 2.55
N ILE A 191 -6.14 -5.83 1.45
CA ILE A 191 -6.30 -5.03 0.24
C ILE A 191 -6.84 -5.91 -0.88
N SER A 192 -7.72 -5.34 -1.70
CA SER A 192 -8.26 -6.06 -2.86
C SER A 192 -8.45 -5.13 -4.04
N GLU A 193 -8.14 -5.64 -5.22
CA GLU A 193 -8.31 -4.96 -6.49
C GLU A 193 -9.13 -5.83 -7.43
N THR A 194 -9.70 -5.21 -8.45
CA THR A 194 -10.38 -5.92 -9.54
C THR A 194 -9.78 -5.56 -10.89
N ILE A 195 -9.85 -6.50 -11.83
CA ILE A 195 -9.51 -6.26 -13.24
C ILE A 195 -10.52 -6.97 -14.13
N GLU A 196 -10.92 -6.32 -15.22
CA GLU A 196 -11.80 -6.94 -16.21
C GLU A 196 -10.95 -7.57 -17.31
N ILE A 197 -11.29 -8.81 -17.69
CA ILE A 197 -10.73 -9.49 -18.85
C ILE A 197 -11.78 -9.51 -19.94
N TYR A 198 -11.41 -9.04 -21.14
CA TYR A 198 -12.27 -9.02 -22.32
C TYR A 198 -11.97 -10.17 -23.27
#